data_AF-A0AAX3LHE7-F1
#
_entry.id   AF-A0AAX3LHE7-F1
#
_cell.length_a   1.000
_cell.length_b   1.000
_cell.length_c   1.000
_cell.angle_alpha   90.00
_cell.angle_beta   90.00
_cell.angle_gamma   90.00
#
_symmetry.space_group_name_H-M   'P 1'
#
loop_
_entity.id
_entity.type
_entity.pdbx_description
1 polymer ?
#
loop_
_entity_poly.entity_id
_entity_poly.type
_entity_poly.pdbx_seq_one_letter_code
_entity_poly.pdbx_strand_id
1 'polypeptide(L)'
;MKKYRLSEDTRLWQWKNGETTHTTSLRQIIATANFNDIVSGTKGGWVEDESALAHEGDCWIYDENSVVFAGATVSGNARLTLPCIVSHDAQIGDNCWLDGAEVSHGARISDNVTIQQSCVRGECHIFGEARVLHNSVVIAAKGLTPDHEQILKIYDKATVSQSRIVHQAQIYGEAMVNYAFVEHRAEVFDSAILEGNDLNNVWVCDCAKVYGNARVIAGFDDDAIPTVRYSSQVAENAVVEGNCVIKHHVLIGGQAWLRGGPILLDDKVVIQGRARISGDVLIEHRVEITDDAVIEAFAGENIHLRGEKVINGDQRITRTPLLGAL
;
A
#
# COMPACT_ATOMS: atom_id res chain seq x y z
N MET A 1 -35.17 -6.28 19.22
CA MET A 1 -35.85 -5.02 18.86
C MET A 1 -35.08 -4.40 17.72
N LYS A 2 -35.71 -3.69 16.78
CA LYS A 2 -34.96 -2.92 15.76
C LYS A 2 -34.21 -1.77 16.45
N LYS A 3 -32.92 -1.58 16.16
CA LYS A 3 -32.11 -0.51 16.78
C LYS A 3 -32.32 0.86 16.12
N TYR A 4 -32.81 0.87 14.88
CA TYR A 4 -33.16 2.09 14.16
C TYR A 4 -34.40 1.90 13.27
N ARG A 5 -34.91 3.02 12.76
CA ARG A 5 -35.93 3.08 11.70
C ARG A 5 -35.46 4.02 10.58
N LEU A 6 -36.05 3.87 9.40
CA LEU A 6 -35.82 4.77 8.27
C LEU A 6 -36.78 5.96 8.32
N SER A 7 -36.33 7.13 7.87
CA SER A 7 -37.17 8.32 7.69
C SER A 7 -38.21 8.12 6.58
N GLU A 8 -39.31 8.87 6.66
CA GLU A 8 -40.26 8.99 5.54
C GLU A 8 -39.72 9.93 4.45
N ASP A 9 -38.90 10.91 4.84
CA ASP A 9 -38.20 11.79 3.91
C ASP A 9 -37.16 11.01 3.12
N THR A 10 -37.14 11.26 1.81
CA THR A 10 -36.18 10.67 0.88
C THR A 10 -35.24 11.74 0.33
N ARG A 11 -33.96 11.41 0.24
CA ARG A 11 -32.95 12.24 -0.44
C ARG A 11 -32.49 11.54 -1.71
N LEU A 12 -32.54 12.27 -2.83
CA LEU A 12 -31.93 11.78 -4.07
C LEU A 12 -30.41 11.95 -3.99
N TRP A 13 -29.69 10.86 -4.23
CA TRP A 13 -28.24 10.85 -4.33
C TRP A 13 -27.83 10.57 -5.77
N GLN A 14 -27.01 11.46 -6.32
CA GLN A 14 -26.48 11.33 -7.67
C GLN A 14 -25.01 10.92 -7.61
N TRP A 15 -24.67 9.88 -8.35
CA TRP A 15 -23.31 9.39 -8.45
C TRP A 15 -22.99 9.04 -9.91
N LYS A 16 -21.70 9.05 -10.25
CA LYS A 16 -21.24 8.80 -11.61
C LYS A 16 -20.54 7.46 -11.72
N ASN A 17 -20.86 6.70 -12.76
CA ASN A 17 -20.08 5.58 -13.24
C ASN A 17 -19.55 5.92 -14.63
N GLY A 18 -18.29 6.36 -14.70
CA GLY A 18 -17.74 6.94 -15.93
C GLY A 18 -18.56 8.16 -16.39
N GLU A 19 -19.11 8.08 -17.60
CA GLU A 19 -19.95 9.14 -18.19
C GLU A 19 -21.43 9.05 -17.79
N THR A 20 -21.86 7.91 -17.22
CA THR A 20 -23.26 7.70 -16.84
C THR A 20 -23.54 8.26 -15.45
N THR A 21 -24.61 9.04 -15.32
CA THR A 21 -25.10 9.54 -14.04
C THR A 21 -26.24 8.67 -13.55
N HIS A 22 -26.05 8.05 -12.40
CA HIS A 22 -27.07 7.27 -11.72
C HIS A 22 -27.67 8.07 -10.57
N THR A 23 -28.94 7.82 -10.28
CA THR A 23 -29.63 8.41 -9.13
C THR A 23 -30.24 7.30 -8.30
N THR A 24 -30.03 7.34 -6.99
CA THR A 24 -30.72 6.46 -6.03
C THR A 24 -31.47 7.30 -4.99
N SER A 25 -32.50 6.71 -4.39
CA SER A 25 -33.30 7.33 -3.33
C SER A 25 -32.85 6.76 -1.99
N LEU A 26 -32.36 7.61 -1.10
CA LEU A 26 -31.89 7.23 0.22
C LEU A 26 -32.87 7.69 1.30
N ARG A 27 -32.90 6.96 2.41
CA ARG A 27 -33.64 7.31 3.63
C ARG A 27 -32.67 7.44 4.80
N GLN A 28 -32.92 8.40 5.68
CA GLN A 28 -32.07 8.67 6.83
C GLN A 28 -32.33 7.65 7.93
N ILE A 29 -31.26 7.17 8.59
CA ILE A 29 -31.38 6.31 9.76
C ILE A 29 -31.69 7.13 11.02
N ILE A 30 -32.60 6.65 11.85
CA ILE A 30 -32.99 7.29 13.11
C ILE A 30 -33.00 6.22 14.21
N ALA A 31 -32.18 6.40 15.24
CA ALA A 31 -32.08 5.46 16.36
C ALA A 31 -33.42 5.34 17.10
N THR A 32 -33.81 4.11 17.46
CA THR A 32 -35.08 3.81 18.18
C THR A 32 -34.84 3.31 19.60
N ALA A 33 -33.59 3.10 19.99
CA ALA A 33 -33.15 2.70 21.31
C ALA A 33 -31.78 3.30 21.62
N ASN A 34 -31.38 3.27 22.88
CA ASN A 34 -30.01 3.61 23.27
C ASN A 34 -29.12 2.37 23.08
N PHE A 35 -27.96 2.52 22.44
CA PHE A 35 -26.96 1.46 22.28
C PHE A 35 -25.57 2.09 22.09
N ASN A 36 -24.54 1.48 22.66
CA ASN A 36 -23.20 2.05 22.73
C ASN A 36 -23.20 3.54 23.18
N ASP A 37 -22.73 4.45 22.33
CA ASP A 37 -22.69 5.90 22.54
C ASP A 37 -23.89 6.64 21.89
N ILE A 38 -24.86 5.91 21.34
CA ILE A 38 -25.99 6.46 20.59
C ILE A 38 -27.24 6.50 21.47
N VAL A 39 -27.89 7.66 21.50
CA VAL A 39 -29.16 7.89 22.19
C VAL A 39 -30.32 7.73 21.21
N SER A 40 -31.43 7.19 21.69
CA SER A 40 -32.68 7.08 20.94
C SER A 40 -33.12 8.43 20.38
N GLY A 41 -33.54 8.45 19.12
CA GLY A 41 -33.93 9.65 18.39
C GLY A 41 -32.79 10.33 17.61
N THR A 42 -31.53 9.95 17.85
CA THR A 42 -30.39 10.46 17.08
C THR A 42 -30.51 10.09 15.61
N LYS A 43 -30.31 11.09 14.75
CA LYS A 43 -30.23 10.93 13.30
C LYS A 43 -28.80 10.58 12.91
N GLY A 44 -28.66 9.71 11.91
CA GLY A 44 -27.37 9.35 11.34
C GLY A 44 -27.31 9.63 9.84
N GLY A 45 -26.49 8.85 9.15
CA GLY A 45 -26.35 8.88 7.69
C GLY A 45 -27.57 8.37 6.91
N TRP A 46 -27.38 8.24 5.61
CA TRP A 46 -28.42 7.86 4.66
C TRP A 46 -28.14 6.48 4.07
N VAL A 47 -29.18 5.66 3.99
CA VAL A 47 -29.11 4.31 3.42
C VAL A 47 -30.17 4.09 2.35
N GLU A 48 -29.85 3.29 1.33
CA GLU A 48 -30.81 2.93 0.27
C GLU A 48 -31.88 1.97 0.80
N ASP A 49 -31.42 0.91 1.48
CA ASP A 49 -32.28 -0.16 1.99
C ASP A 49 -31.99 -0.47 3.46
N GLU A 50 -32.97 -1.09 4.13
CA GLU A 50 -32.83 -1.53 5.53
C GLU A 50 -31.74 -2.60 5.69
N SER A 51 -31.40 -3.35 4.64
CA SER A 51 -30.29 -4.32 4.66
C SER A 51 -28.89 -3.69 4.70
N ALA A 52 -28.76 -2.39 4.40
CA ALA A 52 -27.46 -1.73 4.32
C ALA A 52 -26.77 -1.53 5.68
N LEU A 53 -27.54 -1.47 6.77
CA LEU A 53 -27.03 -1.37 8.14
C LEU A 53 -27.65 -2.49 8.97
N ALA A 54 -26.83 -3.39 9.49
CA ALA A 54 -27.33 -4.51 10.28
C ALA A 54 -28.05 -4.01 11.54
N HIS A 55 -29.18 -4.62 11.90
CA HIS A 55 -29.88 -4.33 13.17
C HIS A 55 -29.17 -4.88 14.41
N GLU A 56 -28.34 -5.91 14.23
CA GLU A 56 -27.54 -6.54 15.27
C GLU A 56 -26.19 -5.82 15.42
N GLY A 57 -25.60 -5.91 16.62
CA GLY A 57 -24.33 -5.26 16.95
C GLY A 57 -24.43 -3.73 17.05
N ASP A 58 -23.29 -3.10 17.33
CA ASP A 58 -23.19 -1.67 17.60
C ASP A 58 -22.83 -0.81 16.37
N CYS A 59 -22.90 -1.38 15.15
CA CYS A 59 -22.54 -0.63 13.95
C CYS A 59 -23.46 0.58 13.73
N TRP A 60 -22.86 1.71 13.33
CA TRP A 60 -23.57 2.97 13.13
C TRP A 60 -22.88 3.94 12.17
N ILE A 61 -23.71 4.76 11.53
CA ILE A 61 -23.30 5.83 10.61
C ILE A 61 -23.63 7.17 11.27
N TYR A 62 -22.61 7.82 11.82
CA TYR A 62 -22.77 9.00 12.67
C TYR A 62 -23.02 10.28 11.86
N ASP A 63 -22.31 10.49 10.75
CA ASP A 63 -22.39 11.73 9.98
C ASP A 63 -23.61 11.75 9.03
N GLU A 64 -24.40 12.83 9.06
CA GLU A 64 -25.61 13.00 8.24
C GLU A 64 -25.34 13.15 6.73
N ASN A 65 -24.08 13.36 6.33
CA ASN A 65 -23.66 13.39 4.93
C ASN A 65 -23.17 12.03 4.43
N SER A 66 -23.01 11.04 5.32
CA SER A 66 -22.59 9.70 4.92
C SER A 66 -23.70 8.99 4.16
N VAL A 67 -23.31 8.21 3.14
CA VAL A 67 -24.23 7.48 2.27
C VAL A 67 -23.79 6.03 2.10
N VAL A 68 -24.74 5.09 2.24
CA VAL A 68 -24.53 3.66 2.00
C VAL A 68 -25.59 3.14 1.03
N PHE A 69 -25.18 2.63 -0.12
CA PHE A 69 -26.10 2.28 -1.21
C PHE A 69 -25.53 1.21 -2.15
N ALA A 70 -26.28 0.82 -3.18
CA ALA A 70 -25.88 -0.13 -4.22
C ALA A 70 -25.36 -1.47 -3.65
N GLY A 71 -26.15 -2.09 -2.77
CA GLY A 71 -25.84 -3.41 -2.19
C GLY A 71 -24.76 -3.40 -1.09
N ALA A 72 -24.23 -2.24 -0.73
CA ALA A 72 -23.26 -2.14 0.36
C ALA A 72 -23.89 -2.50 1.72
N THR A 73 -23.09 -3.10 2.60
CA THR A 73 -23.52 -3.57 3.93
C THR A 73 -22.54 -3.15 5.03
N VAL A 74 -23.10 -2.72 6.16
CA VAL A 74 -22.37 -2.34 7.37
C VAL A 74 -22.90 -3.16 8.55
N SER A 75 -22.03 -3.90 9.22
CA SER A 75 -22.40 -4.88 10.25
C SER A 75 -21.40 -4.90 11.42
N GLY A 76 -21.67 -5.73 12.44
CA GLY A 76 -20.83 -5.83 13.63
C GLY A 76 -20.91 -4.58 14.51
N ASN A 77 -19.76 -4.04 14.88
CA ASN A 77 -19.56 -2.82 15.66
C ASN A 77 -18.85 -1.72 14.82
N ALA A 78 -18.98 -1.78 13.50
CA ALA A 78 -18.30 -0.85 12.60
C ALA A 78 -18.78 0.60 12.79
N ARG A 79 -17.85 1.55 12.85
CA ARG A 79 -18.13 2.97 13.13
C ARG A 79 -17.78 3.83 11.92
N LEU A 80 -18.73 4.63 11.45
CA LEU A 80 -18.55 5.60 10.36
C LEU A 80 -18.75 7.04 10.90
N THR A 81 -17.68 7.78 11.20
CA THR A 81 -17.73 9.00 12.03
C THR A 81 -17.75 10.33 11.28
N LEU A 82 -17.10 10.41 10.13
CA LEU A 82 -17.07 11.58 9.22
C LEU A 82 -17.77 11.23 7.90
N PRO A 83 -17.92 12.17 6.94
CA PRO A 83 -18.59 11.89 5.66
C PRO A 83 -17.97 10.70 4.93
N CYS A 84 -18.67 9.57 4.95
CA CYS A 84 -18.25 8.31 4.32
C CYS A 84 -19.18 7.94 3.17
N ILE A 85 -18.60 7.37 2.11
CA ILE A 85 -19.36 6.87 0.95
C ILE A 85 -19.07 5.38 0.83
N VAL A 86 -20.08 4.55 1.06
CA VAL A 86 -19.97 3.09 0.92
C VAL A 86 -20.93 2.61 -0.15
N SER A 87 -20.43 1.90 -1.16
CA SER A 87 -21.26 1.53 -2.31
C SER A 87 -20.83 0.26 -3.05
N HIS A 88 -21.65 -0.20 -4.00
CA HIS A 88 -21.32 -1.26 -4.94
C HIS A 88 -20.84 -2.54 -4.25
N ASP A 89 -21.71 -3.18 -3.48
CA ASP A 89 -21.47 -4.45 -2.78
C ASP A 89 -20.28 -4.43 -1.80
N ALA A 90 -19.82 -3.25 -1.36
CA ALA A 90 -18.82 -3.15 -0.31
C ALA A 90 -19.34 -3.70 1.03
N GLN A 91 -18.48 -4.40 1.76
CA GLN A 91 -18.81 -5.08 3.01
C GLN A 91 -17.93 -4.56 4.12
N ILE A 92 -18.55 -3.98 5.15
CA ILE A 92 -17.86 -3.48 6.34
C ILE A 92 -18.42 -4.20 7.56
N GLY A 93 -17.55 -4.83 8.33
CA GLY A 93 -17.93 -5.64 9.49
C GLY A 93 -17.11 -5.38 10.74
N ASP A 94 -17.34 -6.22 11.75
CA ASP A 94 -16.54 -6.30 12.98
C ASP A 94 -16.33 -4.93 13.68
N ASN A 95 -15.13 -4.60 14.13
CA ASN A 95 -14.83 -3.36 14.85
C ASN A 95 -14.18 -2.30 13.94
N CYS A 96 -14.41 -2.36 12.63
CA CYS A 96 -13.80 -1.44 11.68
C CYS A 96 -14.16 0.02 11.99
N TRP A 97 -13.22 0.93 11.76
CA TRP A 97 -13.44 2.37 11.90
C TRP A 97 -13.13 3.09 10.59
N LEU A 98 -14.16 3.69 10.01
CA LEU A 98 -14.06 4.51 8.81
C LEU A 98 -14.30 5.97 9.18
N ASP A 99 -13.34 6.82 8.82
CA ASP A 99 -13.33 8.24 9.13
C ASP A 99 -13.08 9.07 7.87
N GLY A 100 -14.14 9.52 7.21
CA GLY A 100 -14.02 10.33 5.99
C GLY A 100 -13.55 9.50 4.78
N ALA A 101 -13.96 8.24 4.70
CA ALA A 101 -13.47 7.27 3.73
C ALA A 101 -14.50 6.96 2.62
N GLU A 102 -13.99 6.63 1.43
CA GLU A 102 -14.80 6.07 0.34
C GLU A 102 -14.45 4.59 0.15
N VAL A 103 -15.44 3.71 0.20
CA VAL A 103 -15.27 2.26 0.03
C VAL A 103 -16.26 1.75 -0.99
N SER A 104 -15.78 1.07 -2.03
CA SER A 104 -16.68 0.60 -3.08
C SER A 104 -16.19 -0.62 -3.88
N HIS A 105 -17.08 -1.16 -4.70
CA HIS A 105 -16.83 -2.17 -5.73
C HIS A 105 -16.34 -3.51 -5.14
N GLY A 106 -17.10 -4.06 -4.18
CA GLY A 106 -16.84 -5.38 -3.60
C GLY A 106 -15.68 -5.42 -2.58
N ALA A 107 -15.19 -4.27 -2.14
CA ALA A 107 -14.18 -4.19 -1.08
C ALA A 107 -14.73 -4.76 0.24
N ARG A 108 -13.93 -5.63 0.88
CA ARG A 108 -14.27 -6.25 2.18
C ARG A 108 -13.34 -5.71 3.26
N ILE A 109 -13.92 -5.16 4.32
CA ILE A 109 -13.22 -4.59 5.46
C ILE A 109 -13.73 -5.27 6.73
N SER A 110 -12.83 -5.92 7.47
CA SER A 110 -13.15 -6.74 8.64
C SER A 110 -12.14 -6.56 9.77
N ASP A 111 -12.40 -7.16 10.93
CA ASP A 111 -11.61 -7.08 12.17
C ASP A 111 -11.52 -5.67 12.79
N ASN A 112 -10.32 -5.14 13.01
CA ASN A 112 -10.05 -3.87 13.71
C ASN A 112 -9.41 -2.82 12.78
N VAL A 113 -9.74 -2.88 11.48
CA VAL A 113 -9.15 -2.00 10.47
C VAL A 113 -9.56 -0.55 10.67
N THR A 114 -8.61 0.36 10.46
CA THR A 114 -8.86 1.80 10.43
C THR A 114 -8.65 2.36 9.02
N ILE A 115 -9.65 3.03 8.46
CA ILE A 115 -9.55 3.77 7.20
C ILE A 115 -9.88 5.23 7.45
N GLN A 116 -8.92 6.11 7.23
CA GLN A 116 -9.08 7.54 7.47
C GLN A 116 -8.74 8.34 6.22
N GLN A 117 -9.65 9.22 5.81
CA GLN A 117 -9.48 10.15 4.69
C GLN A 117 -8.91 9.47 3.43
N SER A 118 -9.38 8.27 3.11
CA SER A 118 -8.77 7.41 2.08
C SER A 118 -9.84 6.76 1.22
N CYS A 119 -9.44 6.30 0.02
CA CYS A 119 -10.32 5.68 -0.95
C CYS A 119 -9.93 4.22 -1.16
N VAL A 120 -10.88 3.31 -1.05
CA VAL A 120 -10.74 1.88 -1.33
C VAL A 120 -11.73 1.46 -2.40
N ARG A 121 -11.23 0.92 -3.50
CA ARG A 121 -12.04 0.50 -4.64
C ARG A 121 -11.61 -0.86 -5.14
N GLY A 122 -12.58 -1.68 -5.54
CA GLY A 122 -12.37 -2.97 -6.19
C GLY A 122 -12.37 -4.14 -5.21
N GLU A 123 -12.40 -5.34 -5.77
CA GLU A 123 -12.46 -6.59 -5.02
C GLU A 123 -11.15 -6.83 -4.25
N CYS A 124 -11.12 -6.38 -3.00
CA CYS A 124 -10.00 -6.48 -2.07
C CYS A 124 -10.46 -6.91 -0.69
N HIS A 125 -9.51 -7.36 0.14
CA HIS A 125 -9.78 -7.68 1.54
C HIS A 125 -8.77 -6.97 2.44
N ILE A 126 -9.26 -6.02 3.24
CA ILE A 126 -8.49 -5.33 4.28
C ILE A 126 -8.96 -5.86 5.63
N PHE A 127 -8.06 -6.44 6.42
CA PHE A 127 -8.42 -7.12 7.69
C PHE A 127 -7.30 -7.06 8.73
N GLY A 128 -7.47 -7.69 9.89
CA GLY A 128 -6.55 -7.57 11.02
C GLY A 128 -6.59 -6.21 11.73
N GLU A 129 -5.43 -5.62 11.99
CA GLU A 129 -5.21 -4.31 12.61
C GLU A 129 -4.65 -3.29 11.58
N ALA A 130 -4.87 -3.54 10.28
CA ALA A 130 -4.35 -2.70 9.22
C ALA A 130 -4.89 -1.26 9.27
N ARG A 131 -4.05 -0.30 8.86
CA ARG A 131 -4.35 1.14 8.89
C ARG A 131 -4.12 1.75 7.53
N VAL A 132 -5.17 2.31 6.91
CA VAL A 132 -5.10 3.03 5.63
C VAL A 132 -5.46 4.49 5.88
N LEU A 133 -4.47 5.38 5.84
CA LEU A 133 -4.57 6.72 6.40
C LEU A 133 -4.17 7.80 5.37
N HIS A 134 -4.56 9.05 5.67
CA HIS A 134 -4.02 10.26 5.07
C HIS A 134 -4.00 10.26 3.53
N ASN A 135 -5.17 10.35 2.88
CA ASN A 135 -5.30 10.42 1.42
C ASN A 135 -4.69 9.22 0.66
N SER A 136 -4.68 8.05 1.29
CA SER A 136 -4.25 6.83 0.62
C SER A 136 -5.30 6.35 -0.38
N VAL A 137 -4.83 5.72 -1.45
CA VAL A 137 -5.67 5.23 -2.54
C VAL A 137 -5.39 3.76 -2.77
N VAL A 138 -6.38 2.91 -2.48
CA VAL A 138 -6.33 1.47 -2.71
C VAL A 138 -7.26 1.14 -3.88
N ILE A 139 -6.70 0.64 -4.98
CA ILE A 139 -7.47 0.26 -6.18
C ILE A 139 -7.13 -1.17 -6.58
N ALA A 140 -7.96 -2.11 -6.16
CA ALA A 140 -7.88 -3.49 -6.61
C ALA A 140 -8.38 -3.62 -8.04
N ALA A 141 -7.54 -4.24 -8.86
CA ALA A 141 -7.90 -4.65 -10.21
C ALA A 141 -7.14 -5.95 -10.51
N LYS A 142 -7.88 -7.00 -10.87
CA LYS A 142 -7.27 -8.26 -11.29
C LYS A 142 -6.59 -8.05 -12.64
N GLY A 143 -5.30 -8.34 -12.70
CA GLY A 143 -4.54 -8.31 -13.95
C GLY A 143 -4.74 -9.59 -14.77
N LEU A 144 -4.21 -9.59 -16.00
CA LEU A 144 -4.08 -10.80 -16.82
C LEU A 144 -2.94 -11.68 -16.26
N THR A 145 -3.18 -12.35 -15.14
CA THR A 145 -2.19 -13.21 -14.48
C THR A 145 -2.68 -14.65 -14.41
N PRO A 146 -1.77 -15.65 -14.30
CA PRO A 146 -2.16 -17.05 -14.15
C PRO A 146 -2.91 -17.35 -12.84
N ASP A 147 -2.71 -16.52 -11.81
CA ASP A 147 -3.39 -16.63 -10.53
C ASP A 147 -4.67 -15.77 -10.56
N HIS A 148 -5.78 -16.41 -10.87
CA HIS A 148 -7.09 -15.77 -10.96
C HIS A 148 -7.71 -15.47 -9.59
N GLU A 149 -7.18 -16.04 -8.51
CA GLU A 149 -7.76 -15.97 -7.17
C GLU A 149 -7.10 -14.90 -6.30
N GLN A 150 -5.88 -14.48 -6.64
CA GLN A 150 -5.20 -13.42 -5.90
C GLN A 150 -5.94 -12.08 -6.05
N ILE A 151 -6.46 -11.59 -4.92
CA ILE A 151 -6.98 -10.24 -4.74
C ILE A 151 -5.98 -9.40 -3.94
N LEU A 152 -6.10 -8.07 -4.02
CA LEU A 152 -5.33 -7.15 -3.17
C LEU A 152 -5.70 -7.40 -1.70
N LYS A 153 -4.67 -7.54 -0.85
CA LYS A 153 -4.86 -7.68 0.60
C LYS A 153 -3.95 -6.74 1.37
N ILE A 154 -4.51 -6.12 2.39
CA ILE A 154 -3.77 -5.32 3.38
C ILE A 154 -4.20 -5.83 4.76
N TYR A 155 -3.28 -6.42 5.52
CA TYR A 155 -3.64 -7.11 6.77
C TYR A 155 -2.53 -7.09 7.81
N ASP A 156 -2.72 -7.86 8.89
CA ASP A 156 -1.90 -7.82 10.10
C ASP A 156 -1.87 -6.41 10.71
N LYS A 157 -0.70 -5.82 10.94
CA LYS A 157 -0.52 -4.47 11.49
C LYS A 157 0.01 -3.49 10.46
N ALA A 158 -0.11 -3.82 9.18
CA ALA A 158 0.41 -2.99 8.10
C ALA A 158 -0.20 -1.58 8.13
N THR A 159 0.64 -0.58 7.96
CA THR A 159 0.24 0.83 7.91
C THR A 159 0.56 1.41 6.54
N VAL A 160 -0.46 1.93 5.87
CA VAL A 160 -0.39 2.62 4.58
C VAL A 160 -0.82 4.06 4.77
N SER A 161 0.04 5.01 4.39
CA SER A 161 -0.22 6.45 4.52
C SER A 161 0.25 7.20 3.28
N GLN A 162 -0.55 8.14 2.78
CA GLN A 162 -0.24 8.96 1.59
C GLN A 162 0.30 8.14 0.41
N SER A 163 -0.22 6.92 0.26
CA SER A 163 0.32 5.94 -0.69
C SER A 163 -0.77 5.41 -1.61
N ARG A 164 -0.34 4.91 -2.76
CA ARG A 164 -1.23 4.28 -3.74
C ARG A 164 -0.88 2.80 -3.87
N ILE A 165 -1.82 1.96 -3.50
CA ILE A 165 -1.71 0.49 -3.55
C ILE A 165 -2.68 -0.03 -4.60
N VAL A 166 -2.18 -0.70 -5.64
CA VAL A 166 -3.02 -1.08 -6.79
C VAL A 166 -2.85 -2.53 -7.23
N HIS A 167 -3.78 -2.96 -8.06
CA HIS A 167 -3.82 -4.29 -8.68
C HIS A 167 -4.05 -5.41 -7.67
N GLN A 168 -3.02 -6.23 -7.40
CA GLN A 168 -3.06 -7.43 -6.57
C GLN A 168 -1.94 -7.40 -5.51
N ALA A 169 -1.44 -6.20 -5.16
CA ALA A 169 -0.39 -6.03 -4.16
C ALA A 169 -0.77 -6.64 -2.80
N GLN A 170 0.22 -7.11 -2.05
CA GLN A 170 0.04 -7.66 -0.70
C GLN A 170 0.87 -6.86 0.31
N ILE A 171 0.21 -6.25 1.29
CA ILE A 171 0.86 -5.51 2.36
C ILE A 171 0.49 -6.14 3.71
N TYR A 172 1.44 -6.65 4.47
CA TYR A 172 1.16 -7.39 5.70
C TYR A 172 2.31 -7.34 6.71
N GLY A 173 2.25 -8.12 7.79
CA GLY A 173 3.18 -7.98 8.91
C GLY A 173 3.03 -6.64 9.65
N GLU A 174 4.15 -6.03 10.00
CA GLU A 174 4.26 -4.69 10.60
C GLU A 174 4.79 -3.65 9.59
N ALA A 175 4.59 -3.90 8.29
CA ALA A 175 5.10 -3.05 7.22
C ALA A 175 4.58 -1.61 7.32
N MET A 176 5.46 -0.64 7.08
CA MET A 176 5.15 0.78 7.03
C MET A 176 5.35 1.31 5.62
N VAL A 177 4.27 1.76 4.99
CA VAL A 177 4.26 2.25 3.60
C VAL A 177 3.80 3.69 3.58
N ASN A 178 4.75 4.62 3.42
CA ASN A 178 4.52 6.06 3.42
C ASN A 178 5.03 6.67 2.10
N TYR A 179 4.20 7.49 1.42
CA TYR A 179 4.56 8.12 0.15
C TYR A 179 5.10 7.11 -0.90
N ALA A 180 4.33 6.06 -1.16
CA ALA A 180 4.76 4.99 -2.05
C ALA A 180 3.69 4.63 -3.10
N PHE A 181 4.16 4.13 -4.24
CA PHE A 181 3.39 3.45 -5.26
C PHE A 181 3.73 1.96 -5.24
N VAL A 182 2.78 1.13 -4.84
CA VAL A 182 2.92 -0.33 -4.84
C VAL A 182 1.90 -0.93 -5.79
N GLU A 183 2.38 -1.66 -6.81
CA GLU A 183 1.53 -2.13 -7.90
C GLU A 183 1.80 -3.56 -8.35
N HIS A 184 0.92 -4.05 -9.22
CA HIS A 184 0.92 -5.41 -9.76
C HIS A 184 0.76 -6.45 -8.65
N ARG A 185 1.76 -7.30 -8.43
CA ARG A 185 1.80 -8.36 -7.43
C ARG A 185 2.97 -8.15 -6.46
N ALA A 186 3.38 -6.90 -6.28
CA ALA A 186 4.41 -6.55 -5.31
C ALA A 186 3.97 -6.92 -3.88
N GLU A 187 4.92 -7.33 -3.06
CA GLU A 187 4.69 -7.70 -1.67
C GLU A 187 5.57 -6.86 -0.74
N VAL A 188 4.98 -6.28 0.31
CA VAL A 188 5.69 -5.54 1.35
C VAL A 188 5.25 -6.09 2.70
N PHE A 189 6.17 -6.68 3.46
CA PHE A 189 5.82 -7.41 4.68
C PHE A 189 6.94 -7.46 5.72
N ASP A 190 6.75 -8.26 6.77
CA ASP A 190 7.56 -8.24 7.99
C ASP A 190 7.60 -6.83 8.59
N SER A 191 8.78 -6.28 8.91
CA SER A 191 8.98 -4.93 9.44
C SER A 191 9.56 -3.99 8.38
N ALA A 192 9.27 -4.25 7.09
CA ALA A 192 9.75 -3.43 5.98
C ALA A 192 9.24 -1.99 6.05
N ILE A 193 10.11 -1.04 5.68
CA ILE A 193 9.78 0.38 5.62
C ILE A 193 9.96 0.88 4.18
N LEU A 194 8.87 1.39 3.60
CA LEU A 194 8.91 2.23 2.42
C LEU A 194 8.64 3.67 2.84
N GLU A 195 9.59 4.56 2.59
CA GLU A 195 9.54 5.95 3.06
C GLU A 195 9.87 6.90 1.92
N GLY A 196 8.83 7.43 1.28
CA GLY A 196 8.94 8.58 0.38
C GLY A 196 8.85 9.90 1.13
N ASN A 197 8.76 10.98 0.37
CA ASN A 197 8.59 12.34 0.87
C ASN A 197 7.74 13.18 -0.12
N ASP A 198 7.57 14.46 0.18
CA ASP A 198 6.75 15.37 -0.64
C ASP A 198 7.31 15.59 -2.07
N LEU A 199 8.59 15.31 -2.30
CA LEU A 199 9.24 15.43 -3.62
C LEU A 199 9.23 14.10 -4.38
N ASN A 200 9.62 13.02 -3.70
CA ASN A 200 9.87 11.72 -4.31
C ASN A 200 9.10 10.61 -3.58
N ASN A 201 8.40 9.80 -4.35
CA ASN A 201 7.76 8.58 -3.83
C ASN A 201 8.73 7.39 -3.87
N VAL A 202 8.34 6.28 -3.25
CA VAL A 202 8.99 4.96 -3.41
C VAL A 202 8.17 4.11 -4.37
N TRP A 203 8.80 3.43 -5.34
CA TRP A 203 8.09 2.60 -6.33
C TRP A 203 8.44 1.12 -6.14
N VAL A 204 7.42 0.28 -5.93
CA VAL A 204 7.56 -1.18 -5.86
C VAL A 204 6.56 -1.83 -6.81
N CYS A 205 7.07 -2.46 -7.86
CA CYS A 205 6.27 -2.89 -9.01
C CYS A 205 6.43 -4.38 -9.31
N ASP A 206 5.59 -4.88 -10.21
CA ASP A 206 5.67 -6.22 -10.81
C ASP A 206 5.48 -7.35 -9.78
N CYS A 207 6.53 -8.12 -9.48
CA CYS A 207 6.56 -9.18 -8.47
C CYS A 207 7.68 -8.91 -7.45
N ALA A 208 8.08 -7.64 -7.31
CA ALA A 208 9.12 -7.23 -6.37
C ALA A 208 8.67 -7.46 -4.93
N LYS A 209 9.64 -7.74 -4.04
CA LYS A 209 9.37 -7.94 -2.61
C LYS A 209 10.27 -7.10 -1.74
N VAL A 210 9.69 -6.47 -0.71
CA VAL A 210 10.44 -5.78 0.34
C VAL A 210 10.02 -6.36 1.69
N TYR A 211 10.97 -6.94 2.42
CA TYR A 211 10.68 -7.70 3.64
C TYR A 211 11.86 -7.73 4.63
N GLY A 212 11.72 -8.46 5.74
CA GLY A 212 12.60 -8.34 6.90
C GLY A 212 12.47 -6.96 7.57
N ASN A 213 13.60 -6.36 7.93
CA ASN A 213 13.75 -4.98 8.40
C ASN A 213 14.28 -4.05 7.29
N ALA A 214 14.09 -4.42 6.01
CA ALA A 214 14.58 -3.65 4.88
C ALA A 214 13.98 -2.24 4.85
N ARG A 215 14.79 -1.26 4.42
CA ARG A 215 14.37 0.14 4.29
C ARG A 215 14.62 0.63 2.87
N VAL A 216 13.55 1.05 2.20
CA VAL A 216 13.61 1.69 0.88
C VAL A 216 13.13 3.12 1.02
N ILE A 217 14.05 4.07 0.85
CA ILE A 217 13.89 5.47 1.27
C ILE A 217 14.14 6.38 0.08
N ALA A 218 13.22 7.30 -0.19
CA ALA A 218 13.41 8.28 -1.25
C ALA A 218 14.44 9.35 -0.86
N GLY A 219 15.24 9.77 -1.83
CA GLY A 219 16.16 10.88 -1.64
C GLY A 219 15.45 12.24 -1.69
N PHE A 220 16.20 13.29 -1.43
CA PHE A 220 15.71 14.68 -1.50
C PHE A 220 16.14 15.42 -2.77
N ASP A 221 17.00 14.81 -3.59
CA ASP A 221 17.35 15.35 -4.91
C ASP A 221 16.22 15.13 -5.91
N ASP A 222 16.24 15.88 -7.03
CA ASP A 222 15.27 15.70 -8.11
C ASP A 222 15.33 14.26 -8.66
N ASP A 223 14.15 13.64 -8.84
CA ASP A 223 13.97 12.27 -9.33
C ASP A 223 14.72 11.19 -8.51
N ALA A 224 14.96 11.45 -7.21
CA ALA A 224 15.56 10.48 -6.29
C ALA A 224 14.55 9.41 -5.80
N ILE A 225 13.92 8.76 -6.78
CA ILE A 225 12.84 7.78 -6.62
C ILE A 225 13.43 6.37 -6.60
N PRO A 226 13.51 5.70 -5.44
CA PRO A 226 13.93 4.31 -5.37
C PRO A 226 12.84 3.43 -6.00
N THR A 227 13.26 2.61 -6.96
CA THR A 227 12.39 1.85 -7.85
C THR A 227 12.78 0.38 -7.83
N VAL A 228 11.93 -0.46 -7.24
CA VAL A 228 12.11 -1.92 -7.12
C VAL A 228 11.16 -2.62 -8.10
N ARG A 229 11.71 -3.37 -9.06
CA ARG A 229 10.92 -3.91 -10.20
C ARG A 229 11.15 -5.39 -10.46
N TYR A 230 10.32 -5.93 -11.34
CA TYR A 230 10.36 -7.33 -11.80
C TYR A 230 10.29 -8.33 -10.65
N SER A 231 11.33 -9.15 -10.48
CA SER A 231 11.45 -10.18 -9.45
C SER A 231 12.48 -9.81 -8.38
N SER A 232 12.89 -8.53 -8.32
CA SER A 232 13.90 -8.09 -7.36
C SER A 232 13.39 -8.05 -5.93
N GLN A 233 14.31 -8.21 -5.00
CA GLN A 233 14.01 -8.33 -3.59
C GLN A 233 14.97 -7.49 -2.75
N VAL A 234 14.42 -6.75 -1.79
CA VAL A 234 15.17 -6.07 -0.73
C VAL A 234 14.75 -6.67 0.60
N ALA A 235 15.70 -7.24 1.32
CA ALA A 235 15.44 -8.12 2.45
C ALA A 235 16.36 -7.84 3.64
N GLU A 236 16.13 -8.59 4.72
CA GLU A 236 16.97 -8.59 5.92
C GLU A 236 17.09 -7.19 6.53
N ASN A 237 18.26 -6.56 6.61
CA ASN A 237 18.43 -5.20 7.14
C ASN A 237 19.02 -4.27 6.08
N ALA A 238 18.83 -4.58 4.80
CA ALA A 238 19.34 -3.78 3.70
C ALA A 238 18.68 -2.40 3.66
N VAL A 239 19.46 -1.39 3.28
CA VAL A 239 19.00 -0.01 3.11
C VAL A 239 19.26 0.43 1.68
N VAL A 240 18.22 0.87 0.99
CA VAL A 240 18.27 1.44 -0.36
C VAL A 240 17.73 2.86 -0.29
N GLU A 241 18.59 3.84 -0.58
CA GLU A 241 18.28 5.27 -0.42
C GLU A 241 18.60 6.06 -1.69
N GLY A 242 17.67 6.90 -2.14
CA GLY A 242 17.89 7.82 -3.27
C GLY A 242 17.53 7.24 -4.64
N ASN A 243 18.20 7.72 -5.69
CA ASN A 243 17.94 7.33 -7.08
C ASN A 243 18.52 5.95 -7.38
N CYS A 244 17.81 4.92 -6.95
CA CYS A 244 18.17 3.52 -7.13
C CYS A 244 17.13 2.79 -7.98
N VAL A 245 17.54 2.16 -9.10
CA VAL A 245 16.68 1.35 -9.95
C VAL A 245 17.13 -0.11 -9.88
N ILE A 246 16.28 -0.97 -9.32
CA ILE A 246 16.56 -2.38 -9.07
C ILE A 246 15.68 -3.20 -10.01
N LYS A 247 16.31 -3.94 -10.93
CA LYS A 247 15.62 -4.63 -12.04
C LYS A 247 15.62 -6.16 -11.91
N HIS A 248 16.04 -6.90 -12.93
CA HIS A 248 15.75 -8.33 -13.05
C HIS A 248 16.65 -9.17 -12.14
N HIS A 249 16.03 -10.05 -11.34
CA HIS A 249 16.74 -11.03 -10.51
C HIS A 249 17.80 -10.42 -9.57
N VAL A 250 17.53 -9.23 -9.02
CA VAL A 250 18.42 -8.60 -8.05
C VAL A 250 17.98 -8.96 -6.63
N LEU A 251 18.92 -9.38 -5.78
CA LEU A 251 18.71 -9.59 -4.35
C LEU A 251 19.63 -8.68 -3.54
N ILE A 252 19.04 -7.85 -2.69
CA ILE A 252 19.77 -7.01 -1.74
C ILE A 252 19.39 -7.46 -0.33
N GLY A 253 20.36 -7.89 0.45
CA GLY A 253 20.18 -8.39 1.81
C GLY A 253 21.33 -8.01 2.73
N GLY A 254 21.47 -8.74 3.83
CA GLY A 254 22.45 -8.47 4.88
C GLY A 254 22.16 -7.18 5.63
N GLN A 255 23.23 -6.42 5.80
CA GLN A 255 23.32 -5.04 6.28
C GLN A 255 23.82 -4.14 5.15
N ALA A 256 23.55 -4.52 3.89
CA ALA A 256 24.02 -3.77 2.73
C ALA A 256 23.38 -2.38 2.70
N TRP A 257 24.17 -1.39 2.27
CA TRP A 257 23.72 -0.01 2.20
C TRP A 257 24.03 0.61 0.85
N LEU A 258 22.97 0.91 0.11
CA LEU A 258 23.00 1.59 -1.19
C LEU A 258 22.46 3.00 -0.99
N ARG A 259 23.23 4.01 -1.42
CA ARG A 259 22.81 5.42 -1.27
C ARG A 259 23.28 6.31 -2.40
N GLY A 260 22.48 7.34 -2.67
CA GLY A 260 22.79 8.36 -3.69
C GLY A 260 22.19 7.96 -5.03
N GLY A 261 22.96 8.16 -6.09
CA GLY A 261 22.58 7.70 -7.42
C GLY A 261 23.13 8.58 -8.55
N PRO A 262 22.87 8.18 -9.80
CA PRO A 262 22.02 7.04 -10.17
C PRO A 262 22.67 5.68 -9.91
N ILE A 263 21.98 4.79 -9.16
CA ILE A 263 22.38 3.39 -8.99
C ILE A 263 21.45 2.52 -9.84
N LEU A 264 22.00 1.69 -10.73
CA LEU A 264 21.24 0.75 -11.55
C LEU A 264 21.75 -0.67 -11.34
N LEU A 265 20.86 -1.57 -10.93
CA LEU A 265 21.16 -3.00 -10.73
C LEU A 265 20.29 -3.84 -11.67
N ASP A 266 20.90 -4.74 -12.46
CA ASP A 266 20.15 -5.59 -13.40
C ASP A 266 20.82 -6.95 -13.67
N ASP A 267 20.02 -7.93 -14.08
CA ASP A 267 20.46 -9.28 -14.45
C ASP A 267 21.34 -10.01 -13.42
N LYS A 268 20.70 -10.63 -12.41
CA LYS A 268 21.32 -11.58 -11.46
C LYS A 268 22.41 -10.96 -10.59
N VAL A 269 22.10 -9.82 -9.97
CA VAL A 269 23.00 -9.16 -9.02
C VAL A 269 22.63 -9.56 -7.59
N VAL A 270 23.62 -9.90 -6.78
CA VAL A 270 23.44 -10.22 -5.35
C VAL A 270 24.32 -9.29 -4.53
N ILE A 271 23.72 -8.56 -3.59
CA ILE A 271 24.41 -7.67 -2.67
C ILE A 271 24.04 -8.09 -1.24
N GLN A 272 25.01 -8.52 -0.45
CA GLN A 272 24.82 -9.01 0.91
C GLN A 272 25.98 -8.56 1.82
N GLY A 273 26.02 -9.06 3.05
CA GLY A 273 27.03 -8.66 4.04
C GLY A 273 26.81 -7.24 4.53
N ARG A 274 27.89 -6.49 4.75
CA ARG A 274 27.92 -5.06 5.09
C ARG A 274 28.36 -4.19 3.90
N ALA A 275 28.13 -4.68 2.68
CA ALA A 275 28.53 -4.01 1.45
C ALA A 275 27.97 -2.59 1.36
N ARG A 276 28.79 -1.64 0.88
CA ARG A 276 28.41 -0.22 0.74
C ARG A 276 28.57 0.21 -0.70
N ILE A 277 27.50 0.73 -1.29
CA ILE A 277 27.50 1.22 -2.68
C ILE A 277 26.99 2.64 -2.68
N SER A 278 27.75 3.56 -3.27
CA SER A 278 27.32 4.96 -3.37
C SER A 278 27.80 5.68 -4.62
N GLY A 279 26.98 6.63 -5.07
CA GLY A 279 27.24 7.47 -6.25
C GLY A 279 26.62 6.91 -7.54
N ASP A 280 27.17 7.31 -8.69
CA ASP A 280 26.75 6.82 -10.01
C ASP A 280 27.36 5.42 -10.28
N VAL A 281 26.56 4.37 -10.09
CA VAL A 281 27.02 2.98 -10.16
C VAL A 281 26.06 2.12 -10.98
N LEU A 282 26.58 1.51 -12.04
CA LEU A 282 25.90 0.50 -12.85
C LEU A 282 26.47 -0.89 -12.51
N ILE A 283 25.62 -1.80 -12.04
CA ILE A 283 25.98 -3.19 -11.75
C ILE A 283 25.06 -4.11 -12.53
N GLU A 284 25.64 -4.94 -13.40
CA GLU A 284 24.84 -5.81 -14.26
C GLU A 284 25.52 -7.14 -14.63
N HIS A 285 24.71 -8.13 -14.98
CA HIS A 285 25.13 -9.45 -15.49
C HIS A 285 25.98 -10.27 -14.50
N ARG A 286 25.35 -10.89 -13.49
CA ARG A 286 25.97 -11.87 -12.57
C ARG A 286 27.10 -11.33 -11.69
N VAL A 287 26.84 -10.24 -10.97
CA VAL A 287 27.79 -9.68 -10.00
C VAL A 287 27.33 -10.02 -8.57
N GLU A 288 28.26 -10.51 -7.76
CA GLU A 288 28.06 -10.77 -6.33
C GLU A 288 28.95 -9.84 -5.51
N ILE A 289 28.34 -9.11 -4.56
CA ILE A 289 29.03 -8.19 -3.66
C ILE A 289 28.68 -8.58 -2.22
N THR A 290 29.68 -8.95 -1.43
CA THR A 290 29.50 -9.50 -0.08
C THR A 290 30.51 -8.93 0.92
N ASP A 291 30.46 -9.39 2.17
CA ASP A 291 31.33 -8.98 3.27
C ASP A 291 31.34 -7.44 3.48
N ASP A 292 32.51 -6.80 3.55
CA ASP A 292 32.69 -5.36 3.82
C ASP A 292 33.03 -4.56 2.57
N ALA A 293 32.76 -5.10 1.38
CA ALA A 293 33.13 -4.47 0.12
C ALA A 293 32.52 -3.07 -0.03
N VAL A 294 33.32 -2.13 -0.56
CA VAL A 294 32.92 -0.74 -0.78
C VAL A 294 33.05 -0.39 -2.26
N ILE A 295 31.97 0.10 -2.86
CA ILE A 295 31.93 0.65 -4.21
C ILE A 295 31.50 2.11 -4.10
N GLU A 296 32.38 3.03 -4.48
CA GLU A 296 32.17 4.45 -4.29
C GLU A 296 32.56 5.22 -5.55
N ALA A 297 31.56 5.74 -6.25
CA ALA A 297 31.76 6.66 -7.36
C ALA A 297 31.79 8.11 -6.83
N PHE A 298 32.88 8.83 -7.10
CA PHE A 298 33.01 10.24 -6.74
C PHE A 298 32.22 11.14 -7.69
N ALA A 299 32.00 12.39 -7.28
CA ALA A 299 31.24 13.35 -8.08
C ALA A 299 31.83 13.52 -9.50
N GLY A 300 31.00 13.28 -10.52
CA GLY A 300 31.38 13.35 -11.93
C GLY A 300 32.07 12.09 -12.47
N GLU A 301 32.26 11.05 -11.65
CA GLU A 301 32.74 9.74 -12.07
C GLU A 301 31.60 8.72 -12.06
N ASN A 302 31.72 7.67 -12.87
CA ASN A 302 30.81 6.53 -12.85
C ASN A 302 31.58 5.21 -12.71
N ILE A 303 30.93 4.22 -12.09
CA ILE A 303 31.48 2.87 -11.95
C ILE A 303 30.57 1.88 -12.67
N HIS A 304 31.13 1.14 -13.62
CA HIS A 304 30.43 0.04 -14.29
C HIS A 304 31.02 -1.31 -13.89
N LEU A 305 30.23 -2.11 -13.19
CA LEU A 305 30.54 -3.48 -12.83
C LEU A 305 29.71 -4.41 -13.69
N ARG A 306 30.38 -5.18 -14.56
CA ARG A 306 29.73 -6.08 -15.50
C ARG A 306 30.39 -7.45 -15.53
N GLY A 307 29.55 -8.47 -15.69
CA GLY A 307 29.97 -9.85 -15.92
C GLY A 307 30.14 -10.64 -14.63
N GLU A 308 30.45 -11.93 -14.79
CA GLU A 308 30.59 -12.86 -13.67
C GLU A 308 31.76 -12.46 -12.77
N LYS A 309 31.44 -11.81 -11.64
CA LYS A 309 32.42 -11.23 -10.73
C LYS A 309 31.95 -11.35 -9.28
N VAL A 310 32.91 -11.62 -8.40
CA VAL A 310 32.71 -11.64 -6.95
C VAL A 310 33.59 -10.56 -6.32
N ILE A 311 32.96 -9.64 -5.57
CA ILE A 311 33.61 -8.54 -4.86
C ILE A 311 33.31 -8.76 -3.37
N ASN A 312 34.32 -9.13 -2.60
CA ASN A 312 34.15 -9.58 -1.22
C ASN A 312 35.32 -9.13 -0.32
N GLY A 313 35.32 -9.56 0.95
CA GLY A 313 36.25 -9.06 1.97
C GLY A 313 36.20 -7.54 2.12
N ASP A 314 37.38 -6.92 2.24
CA ASP A 314 37.54 -5.46 2.39
C ASP A 314 37.84 -4.74 1.07
N GLN A 315 37.42 -5.31 -0.07
CA GLN A 315 37.71 -4.71 -1.38
C GLN A 315 37.09 -3.32 -1.52
N ARG A 316 37.87 -2.36 -2.04
CA ARG A 316 37.40 -1.00 -2.31
C ARG A 316 37.55 -0.66 -3.79
N ILE A 317 36.42 -0.46 -4.47
CA ILE A 317 36.32 -0.09 -5.87
C ILE A 317 35.91 1.38 -5.97
N THR A 318 36.80 2.21 -6.50
CA THR A 318 36.52 3.63 -6.74
C THR A 318 36.64 4.02 -8.21
N ARG A 319 36.69 3.04 -9.12
CA ARG A 319 36.77 3.24 -10.57
C ARG A 319 36.34 1.96 -11.29
N THR A 320 35.84 2.11 -12.51
CA THR A 320 35.49 0.98 -13.38
C THR A 320 36.68 0.03 -13.59
N PRO A 321 36.55 -1.27 -13.26
CA PRO A 321 37.59 -2.26 -13.53
C PRO A 321 37.79 -2.46 -15.04
N LEU A 322 38.98 -2.16 -15.56
CA LEU A 322 39.30 -2.26 -17.00
C LEU A 322 39.59 -3.68 -17.49
N LEU A 323 39.72 -4.67 -16.59
CA LEU A 323 40.10 -6.05 -16.91
C LEU A 323 38.99 -7.04 -16.49
N GLY A 324 38.73 -8.04 -17.35
CA GLY A 324 37.88 -9.19 -17.05
C GLY A 324 36.51 -9.25 -17.74
N ALA A 325 36.38 -8.76 -18.98
CA ALA A 325 35.22 -9.00 -19.84
C ALA A 325 35.64 -9.70 -21.15
N LEU A 326 36.42 -10.77 -21.03
CA LEU A 326 36.66 -11.75 -22.10
C LEU A 326 36.01 -13.06 -21.69
#